data_AF-A0A4Y2FBS3-F1
#
_entry.id   AF-A0A4Y2FBS3-F1
#
_cell.length_a   1.000
_cell.length_b   1.000
_cell.length_c   1.000
_cell.angle_alpha   90.00
_cell.angle_beta   90.00
_cell.angle_gamma   90.00
#
_symmetry.space_group_name_H-M   'P 1'
#
loop_
_entity.id
_entity.type
_entity.pdbx_description
1 polymer ?
#
loop_
_entity_poly.entity_id
_entity_poly.type
_entity_poly.pdbx_seq_one_letter_code
_entity_poly.pdbx_strand_id
1 'polypeptide(L)'
;MENKRKKVSGPDCIVEIDESLFTKRKNNCGRVLPEQWVFGGICRETKESFVVTVPNRTGSTLLEKTIENIADGSTIYSDSRKGYQTNRIEREGFLHAKVNHKYNFIDPQTGVHTQTVERMWGSAKWRNKRHRGTARHHLESYLLGFIWRQHQVKKNRDCFESLLNSISAHFPPKSD
;
A
#
# COMPACT_ATOMS: atom_id res chain seq x y z
N MET A 1 -19.54 12.69 -12.07
CA MET A 1 -19.36 12.76 -10.59
C MET A 1 -17.99 12.17 -10.30
N GLU A 2 -17.09 12.97 -9.74
CA GLU A 2 -15.72 12.56 -9.44
C GLU A 2 -15.77 11.47 -8.36
N ASN A 3 -15.47 10.23 -8.74
CA ASN A 3 -15.56 9.08 -7.85
C ASN A 3 -14.34 9.14 -6.91
N LYS A 4 -14.40 10.01 -5.88
CA LYS A 4 -13.35 10.14 -4.87
C LYS A 4 -13.07 8.76 -4.30
N ARG A 5 -11.85 8.25 -4.52
CA ARG A 5 -11.41 6.98 -3.93
C ARG A 5 -11.65 7.04 -2.44
N LYS A 6 -12.34 6.03 -1.90
CA LYS A 6 -12.52 5.89 -0.46
C LYS A 6 -11.12 5.82 0.18
N LYS A 7 -10.83 6.76 1.10
CA LYS A 7 -9.62 6.70 1.93
C LYS A 7 -9.66 5.43 2.79
N VAL A 8 -8.50 4.85 3.02
CA VAL A 8 -8.33 3.74 3.96
C VAL A 8 -8.56 4.25 5.37
N SER A 9 -9.22 3.42 6.17
CA SER A 9 -9.39 3.64 7.61
C SER A 9 -10.42 4.73 7.98
N GLY A 10 -10.55 4.98 9.28
CA GLY A 10 -11.31 6.08 9.87
C GLY A 10 -10.58 6.66 11.10
N PRO A 11 -11.17 7.64 11.79
CA PRO A 11 -10.62 8.19 13.03
C PRO A 11 -10.28 7.07 14.04
N ASP A 12 -9.22 7.30 14.83
CA ASP A 12 -8.74 6.39 15.89
C ASP A 12 -8.17 5.03 15.44
N CYS A 13 -8.01 4.82 14.14
CA CYS A 13 -7.38 3.61 13.61
C CYS A 13 -5.88 3.80 13.35
N ILE A 14 -5.12 2.71 13.46
CA ILE A 14 -3.68 2.71 13.20
C ILE A 14 -3.42 2.22 11.78
N VAL A 15 -2.76 3.05 10.97
CA VAL A 15 -2.32 2.71 9.62
C VAL A 15 -0.81 2.57 9.60
N GLU A 16 -0.34 1.35 9.35
CA GLU A 16 1.08 1.10 9.09
C GLU A 16 1.39 1.46 7.65
N ILE A 17 2.41 2.30 7.42
CA ILE A 17 2.85 2.73 6.09
C ILE A 17 4.30 2.31 5.85
N ASP A 18 4.62 1.98 4.60
CA ASP A 18 5.97 1.64 4.18
C ASP A 18 6.14 1.81 2.66
N GLU A 19 7.38 1.88 2.19
CA GLU A 19 7.70 1.85 0.78
C GLU A 19 8.34 0.53 0.35
N SER A 20 8.11 0.14 -0.90
CA SER A 20 8.67 -1.08 -1.45
C SER A 20 9.16 -0.91 -2.87
N LEU A 21 10.41 -1.35 -3.11
CA LEU A 21 10.97 -1.46 -4.44
C LEU A 21 10.50 -2.78 -5.09
N PHE A 22 9.84 -2.69 -6.25
CA PHE A 22 9.32 -3.86 -6.99
C PHE A 22 10.30 -4.42 -8.02
N THR A 23 11.21 -3.58 -8.51
CA THR A 23 12.22 -3.95 -9.50
C THR A 23 13.58 -3.51 -8.99
N LYS A 24 14.42 -4.47 -8.62
CA LYS A 24 15.81 -4.25 -8.20
C LYS A 24 16.72 -5.09 -9.09
N ARG A 25 17.89 -4.55 -9.45
CA ARG A 25 18.93 -5.33 -10.14
C ARG A 25 19.38 -6.48 -9.23
N LYS A 26 19.55 -7.67 -9.80
CA LYS A 26 20.21 -8.77 -9.08
C LYS A 26 21.71 -8.42 -8.98
N ASN A 27 22.23 -8.37 -7.75
CA ASN A 27 23.64 -8.13 -7.46
C ASN A 27 24.23 -6.83 -8.03
N ASN A 28 23.41 -5.80 -8.28
CA ASN A 28 23.85 -4.56 -8.95
C ASN A 28 24.55 -4.77 -10.32
N CYS A 29 24.31 -5.91 -10.97
CA CYS A 29 24.89 -6.29 -12.27
C CYS A 29 23.83 -6.37 -13.37
N GLY A 30 24.24 -6.30 -14.64
CA GLY A 30 23.36 -6.42 -15.81
C GLY A 30 22.65 -5.12 -16.23
N ARG A 31 21.52 -5.22 -16.94
CA ARG A 31 20.80 -4.05 -17.49
C ARG A 31 20.36 -3.07 -16.40
N VAL A 32 20.63 -1.78 -16.59
CA VAL A 32 20.11 -0.71 -15.74
C VAL A 32 18.69 -0.38 -16.20
N LEU A 33 17.73 -0.63 -15.33
CA LEU A 33 16.33 -0.28 -15.53
C LEU A 33 15.95 0.72 -14.42
N PRO A 34 15.13 1.75 -14.72
CA PRO A 34 14.65 2.64 -13.68
C PRO A 34 13.98 1.86 -12.54
N GLU A 35 14.13 2.35 -11.32
CA GLU A 35 13.48 1.77 -10.15
C GLU A 35 11.95 1.97 -10.24
N GLN A 36 11.18 1.02 -9.68
CA GLN A 36 9.73 1.16 -9.54
C GLN A 36 9.39 1.12 -8.05
N TRP A 37 9.24 2.32 -7.49
CA TRP A 37 8.85 2.52 -6.11
C TRP A 37 7.34 2.44 -5.98
N VAL A 38 6.89 1.72 -4.96
CA VAL A 38 5.49 1.62 -4.58
C VAL A 38 5.41 2.03 -3.12
N PHE A 39 4.47 2.91 -2.81
CA PHE A 39 4.12 3.27 -1.44
C PHE A 39 2.80 2.61 -1.09
N GLY A 40 2.62 2.23 0.17
CA GLY A 40 1.39 1.58 0.59
C GLY A 40 1.24 1.60 2.08
N GLY A 41 0.02 1.28 2.52
CA GLY A 41 -0.30 1.16 3.92
C GLY A 41 -1.46 0.22 4.18
N ILE A 42 -1.54 -0.24 5.41
CA ILE A 42 -2.59 -1.14 5.88
C ILE A 42 -3.08 -0.72 7.26
N CYS A 43 -4.40 -0.61 7.40
CA CYS A 43 -5.05 -0.38 8.68
C CYS A 43 -5.00 -1.67 9.52
N ARG A 44 -4.54 -1.57 10.76
CA ARG A 44 -4.41 -2.73 11.66
C ARG A 44 -5.75 -3.33 12.02
N GLU A 45 -6.74 -2.49 12.27
CA GLU A 45 -8.06 -2.86 12.77
C GLU A 45 -8.92 -3.42 11.63
N THR A 46 -9.01 -2.67 10.53
CA THR A 46 -9.92 -3.00 9.44
C THR A 46 -9.29 -3.89 8.37
N LYS A 47 -7.96 -4.01 8.33
CA LYS A 47 -7.20 -4.64 7.23
C LYS A 47 -7.47 -4.02 5.85
N GLU A 48 -8.07 -2.84 5.78
CA GLU A 48 -8.13 -2.06 4.55
C GLU A 48 -6.71 -1.59 4.19
N SER A 49 -6.37 -1.66 2.91
CA SER A 49 -5.03 -1.36 2.42
C SER A 49 -5.08 -0.53 1.16
N PHE A 50 -4.00 0.21 0.91
CA PHE A 50 -3.75 0.89 -0.35
C PHE A 50 -2.32 0.60 -0.80
N VAL A 51 -2.12 0.59 -2.12
CA VAL A 51 -0.81 0.55 -2.76
C VAL A 51 -0.84 1.46 -3.97
N VAL A 52 0.16 2.32 -4.09
CA VAL A 52 0.26 3.34 -5.15
C VAL A 52 1.68 3.42 -5.66
N THR A 53 1.85 3.51 -6.98
CA THR A 53 3.16 3.76 -7.58
C THR A 53 3.59 5.19 -7.31
N VAL A 54 4.85 5.39 -6.94
CA VAL A 54 5.41 6.72 -6.70
C VAL A 54 6.69 6.92 -7.52
N PRO A 55 6.93 8.13 -8.04
CA PRO A 55 8.14 8.40 -8.82
C PRO A 55 9.42 8.34 -7.98
N ASN A 56 9.29 8.65 -6.69
CA ASN A 56 10.38 8.64 -5.74
C ASN A 56 9.84 8.47 -4.31
N ARG A 57 10.74 8.25 -3.37
CA ARG A 57 10.47 8.03 -1.95
C ARG A 57 10.83 9.25 -1.09
N THR A 58 10.67 10.45 -1.64
CA THR A 58 10.92 11.71 -0.90
C THR A 58 9.81 11.95 0.12
N GLY A 59 10.12 12.67 1.21
CA GLY A 59 9.11 12.92 2.25
C GLY A 59 7.89 13.67 1.75
N SER A 60 8.03 14.57 0.76
CA SER A 60 6.89 15.27 0.16
C SER A 60 5.98 14.34 -0.64
N THR A 61 6.54 13.50 -1.50
CA THR A 61 5.75 12.50 -2.26
C THR A 61 5.03 11.53 -1.33
N LEU A 62 5.72 11.05 -0.28
CA LEU A 62 5.12 10.12 0.68
C LEU A 62 4.01 10.80 1.48
N LEU A 63 4.22 12.03 1.95
CA LEU A 63 3.20 12.79 2.68
C LEU A 63 1.97 13.07 1.81
N GLU A 64 2.15 13.48 0.57
CA GLU A 64 1.06 13.68 -0.39
C GLU A 64 0.23 12.40 -0.52
N LYS A 65 0.88 11.25 -0.72
CA LYS A 65 0.17 9.97 -0.83
C LYS A 65 -0.44 9.51 0.47
N THR A 66 0.13 9.84 1.62
CA THR A 66 -0.50 9.64 2.93
C THR A 66 -1.82 10.41 3.01
N ILE A 67 -1.82 11.71 2.72
CA ILE A 67 -3.02 12.58 2.78
C ILE A 67 -4.10 12.08 1.82
N GLU A 68 -3.72 11.70 0.60
CA GLU A 68 -4.66 11.22 -0.42
C GLU A 68 -5.35 9.90 -0.04
N ASN A 69 -4.64 9.01 0.67
CA ASN A 69 -5.09 7.63 0.84
C ASN A 69 -5.52 7.27 2.26
N ILE A 70 -5.19 8.05 3.28
CA ILE A 70 -5.48 7.74 4.69
C ILE A 70 -6.45 8.75 5.26
N ALA A 71 -7.50 8.26 5.93
CA ALA A 71 -8.52 9.09 6.54
C ALA A 71 -7.92 10.00 7.63
N ASP A 72 -8.36 11.25 7.65
CA ASP A 72 -7.89 12.27 8.58
C ASP A 72 -8.15 11.83 10.05
N GLY A 73 -7.27 12.22 10.97
CA GLY A 73 -7.34 11.77 12.37
C GLY A 73 -6.88 10.34 12.64
N SER A 74 -6.35 9.63 11.63
CA SER A 74 -5.69 8.33 11.84
C SER A 74 -4.33 8.46 12.55
N THR A 75 -3.89 7.39 13.20
CA THR A 75 -2.52 7.27 13.70
C THR A 75 -1.66 6.53 12.68
N ILE A 76 -0.53 7.12 12.29
CA ILE A 76 0.39 6.54 11.31
C ILE A 76 1.54 5.86 12.04
N TYR A 77 1.82 4.61 11.69
CA TYR A 77 3.00 3.87 12.13
C TYR A 77 3.95 3.69 10.93
N SER A 78 5.21 4.12 11.07
CA SER A 78 6.23 3.94 10.03
C SER A 78 7.57 3.46 10.59
N ASP A 79 8.51 3.14 9.69
CA ASP A 79 9.90 3.02 10.07
C ASP A 79 10.54 4.40 10.38
N SER A 80 11.77 4.40 10.88
CA SER A 80 12.51 5.64 11.22
C SER A 80 13.23 6.28 10.03
N ARG A 81 12.77 6.07 8.79
CA ARG A 81 13.43 6.64 7.61
C ARG A 81 13.21 8.15 7.52
N LYS A 82 14.21 8.87 6.99
CA LYS A 82 14.21 10.34 6.80
C LYS A 82 13.01 10.89 6.00
N GLY A 83 12.34 10.04 5.21
CA GLY A 83 11.12 10.41 4.48
C GLY A 83 9.93 10.67 5.40
N TYR A 84 9.85 9.98 6.54
CA TYR A 84 8.75 10.05 7.50
C TYR A 84 9.04 11.09 8.58
N GLN A 85 8.87 12.36 8.20
CA GLN A 85 9.07 13.50 9.09
C GLN A 85 7.83 13.70 9.98
N THR A 86 7.96 13.35 11.26
CA THR A 86 6.88 13.43 12.26
C THR A 86 6.21 14.81 12.30
N ASN A 87 6.99 15.88 12.38
CA ASN A 87 6.48 17.25 12.39
C ASN A 87 5.64 17.62 11.15
N ARG A 88 5.94 17.04 9.98
CA ARG A 88 5.16 17.30 8.77
C ARG A 88 3.87 16.48 8.78
N ILE A 89 3.94 15.23 9.20
CA ILE A 89 2.78 14.33 9.29
C ILE A 89 1.77 14.88 10.32
N GLU A 90 2.25 15.33 11.48
CA GLU A 90 1.41 15.90 12.54
C GLU A 90 0.73 17.22 12.15
N ARG A 91 1.38 18.05 11.32
CA ARG A 91 0.77 19.28 10.79
C ARG A 91 -0.44 19.02 9.89
N GLU A 92 -0.51 17.85 9.27
CA GLU A 92 -1.63 17.43 8.43
C GLU A 92 -2.76 16.75 9.25
N GLY A 93 -2.66 16.75 10.58
CA GLY A 93 -3.70 16.22 11.47
C GLY A 93 -3.62 14.72 11.76
N PHE A 94 -2.46 14.09 11.51
CA PHE A 94 -2.22 12.69 11.86
C PHE A 94 -1.38 12.58 13.14
N LEU A 95 -1.65 11.58 13.98
CA LEU A 95 -0.67 11.17 14.99
C LEU A 95 0.40 10.30 14.32
N HIS A 96 1.65 10.37 14.79
CA HIS A 96 2.72 9.60 14.17
C HIS A 96 3.63 8.92 15.19
N ALA A 97 3.75 7.61 15.08
CA ALA A 97 4.68 6.80 15.85
C ALA A 97 5.63 6.04 14.91
N LYS A 98 6.86 5.84 15.36
CA LYS A 98 7.92 5.21 14.56
C LYS A 98 8.58 4.09 15.31
N VAL A 99 9.02 3.08 14.56
CA VAL A 99 9.95 2.05 15.06
C VAL A 99 11.30 2.22 14.40
N ASN A 100 12.37 2.04 15.16
CA ASN A 100 13.74 2.05 14.63
C ASN A 100 14.26 0.63 14.42
N HIS A 101 14.08 0.13 13.20
CA HIS A 101 14.50 -1.21 12.77
C HIS A 101 16.01 -1.48 12.82
N LYS A 102 16.84 -0.45 13.06
CA LYS A 102 18.27 -0.68 13.34
C LYS A 102 18.46 -1.36 14.70
N TYR A 103 17.58 -1.08 15.66
CA TYR A 103 17.71 -1.52 17.05
C TYR A 103 16.64 -2.53 17.43
N ASN A 104 15.41 -2.35 16.95
CA ASN A 104 14.26 -3.11 17.43
C ASN A 104 13.28 -3.46 16.30
N PHE A 105 12.69 -4.65 16.34
CA PHE A 105 11.55 -5.04 15.48
C PHE A 105 10.20 -4.57 16.04
N ILE A 106 10.13 -4.39 17.36
CA ILE A 106 9.02 -3.82 18.11
C ILE A 106 9.65 -2.84 19.07
N ASP A 107 9.20 -1.59 19.06
CA ASP A 107 9.70 -0.60 20.01
C ASP A 107 9.37 -1.04 21.46
N PRO A 108 10.37 -1.20 22.35
CA PRO A 108 10.16 -1.80 23.66
C PRO A 108 9.40 -0.88 24.63
N GLN A 109 9.37 0.43 24.37
CA GLN A 109 8.71 1.40 25.24
C GLN A 109 7.26 1.63 24.80
N THR A 110 7.04 1.73 23.49
CA THR A 110 5.75 2.13 22.91
C THR A 110 4.97 0.95 22.31
N GLY A 111 5.63 -0.19 22.08
CA GLY A 111 5.03 -1.36 21.41
C GLY A 111 4.83 -1.18 19.90
N VAL A 112 5.31 -0.08 19.31
CA VAL A 112 5.12 0.26 17.89
C VAL A 112 5.87 -0.74 17.00
N HIS A 113 5.23 -1.20 15.92
CA HIS A 113 5.85 -2.04 14.90
C HIS A 113 5.18 -1.87 13.51
N THR A 114 5.84 -2.30 12.44
CA THR A 114 5.35 -2.22 11.04
C THR A 114 5.20 -3.60 10.38
N GLN A 115 5.08 -4.65 11.19
CA GLN A 115 5.03 -6.03 10.69
C GLN A 115 3.84 -6.35 9.78
N THR A 116 2.69 -5.67 9.97
CA THR A 116 1.49 -5.91 9.16
C THR A 116 1.72 -5.43 7.73
N VAL A 117 2.29 -4.24 7.56
CA VAL A 117 2.63 -3.69 6.24
C VAL A 117 3.77 -4.48 5.59
N GLU A 118 4.76 -4.96 6.37
CA GLU A 118 5.81 -5.86 5.86
C GLU A 118 5.24 -7.17 5.30
N ARG A 119 4.30 -7.79 6.03
CA ARG A 119 3.59 -8.99 5.56
C ARG A 119 2.74 -8.71 4.31
N MET A 120 2.09 -7.55 4.25
CA MET A 120 1.34 -7.11 3.07
C MET A 120 2.27 -7.04 1.85
N TRP A 121 3.47 -6.47 1.98
CA TRP A 121 4.44 -6.44 0.88
C TRP A 121 4.89 -7.82 0.42
N GLY A 122 5.08 -8.75 1.36
CA GLY A 122 5.34 -10.16 1.03
C GLY A 122 4.27 -10.74 0.11
N SER A 123 3.00 -10.49 0.44
CA SER A 123 1.84 -10.95 -0.34
C SER A 123 1.72 -10.24 -1.70
N ALA A 124 1.90 -8.92 -1.73
CA ALA A 124 1.84 -8.12 -2.95
C ALA A 124 2.92 -8.54 -3.97
N LYS A 125 4.13 -8.85 -3.49
CA LYS A 125 5.24 -9.28 -4.34
C LYS A 125 5.20 -10.76 -4.73
N TRP A 126 4.36 -11.58 -4.08
CA TRP A 126 4.33 -13.03 -4.28
C TRP A 126 4.13 -13.43 -5.74
N ARG A 127 3.11 -12.85 -6.40
CA ARG A 127 2.84 -13.13 -7.83
C ARG A 127 4.00 -12.70 -8.71
N ASN A 128 4.55 -11.51 -8.47
CA ASN A 128 5.70 -11.01 -9.22
C ASN A 128 6.91 -11.97 -9.11
N LYS A 129 7.19 -12.49 -7.90
CA LYS A 129 8.24 -13.49 -7.68
C LYS A 129 7.94 -14.80 -8.41
N ARG A 130 6.69 -15.30 -8.31
CA ARG A 130 6.26 -16.55 -8.96
C ARG A 130 6.37 -16.49 -10.48
N HIS A 131 6.09 -15.34 -11.08
CA HIS A 131 6.20 -15.12 -12.53
C HIS A 131 7.59 -14.66 -13.00
N ARG A 132 8.60 -14.65 -12.11
CA ARG A 132 9.98 -14.19 -12.39
C ARG A 132 10.06 -12.75 -12.89
N GLY A 133 9.16 -11.91 -12.40
CA GLY A 133 9.00 -10.54 -12.86
C GLY A 133 7.63 -10.31 -13.50
N THR A 134 7.35 -9.05 -13.75
CA THR A 134 6.14 -8.56 -14.44
C THR A 134 6.61 -7.48 -15.39
N ALA A 135 6.00 -7.39 -16.58
CA ALA A 135 6.30 -6.29 -17.49
C ALA A 135 6.00 -4.97 -16.80
N ARG A 136 6.93 -4.01 -16.91
CA ARG A 136 6.94 -2.81 -16.07
C ARG A 136 5.69 -1.95 -16.22
N HIS A 137 5.16 -1.86 -17.44
CA HIS A 137 3.94 -1.13 -17.78
C HIS A 137 2.67 -1.79 -17.23
N HIS A 138 2.73 -3.05 -16.78
CA HIS A 138 1.60 -3.71 -16.14
C HIS A 138 1.61 -3.61 -14.61
N LEU A 139 2.69 -3.13 -13.98
CA LEU A 139 2.82 -3.15 -12.51
C LEU A 139 1.59 -2.57 -11.81
N GLU A 140 1.07 -1.44 -12.28
CA GLU A 140 -0.12 -0.81 -11.73
C GLU A 140 -1.35 -1.72 -11.79
N SER A 141 -1.62 -2.36 -12.94
CA SER A 141 -2.73 -3.30 -13.08
C SER A 141 -2.61 -4.50 -12.12
N TYR A 142 -1.39 -4.99 -11.87
CA TYR A 142 -1.16 -6.07 -10.90
C TYR A 142 -1.41 -5.62 -9.45
N LEU A 143 -0.98 -4.41 -9.10
CA LEU A 143 -1.21 -3.81 -7.79
C LEU A 143 -2.71 -3.58 -7.54
N LEU A 144 -3.43 -3.03 -8.52
CA LEU A 144 -4.89 -2.88 -8.46
C LEU A 144 -5.59 -4.23 -8.29
N GLY A 145 -5.20 -5.24 -9.08
CA GLY A 145 -5.73 -6.58 -8.94
C GLY A 145 -5.41 -7.21 -7.58
N PHE A 146 -4.29 -6.88 -6.95
CA PHE A 146 -3.94 -7.33 -5.60
C PHE A 146 -4.88 -6.74 -4.55
N ILE A 147 -5.08 -5.41 -4.54
CA ILE A 147 -6.01 -4.74 -3.62
C ILE A 147 -7.43 -5.23 -3.81
N TRP A 148 -7.87 -5.37 -5.07
CA TRP A 148 -9.20 -5.87 -5.37
C TRP A 148 -9.44 -7.26 -4.79
N ARG A 149 -8.49 -8.21 -4.95
CA ARG A 149 -8.58 -9.54 -4.35
C ARG A 149 -8.61 -9.50 -2.83
N GLN A 150 -7.77 -8.67 -2.19
CA GLN A 150 -7.79 -8.51 -0.73
C GLN A 150 -9.17 -8.06 -0.24
N HIS A 151 -9.78 -7.10 -0.95
CA HIS A 151 -11.12 -6.62 -0.62
C HIS A 151 -12.21 -7.70 -0.80
N GLN A 152 -12.14 -8.52 -1.86
CA GLN A 152 -13.10 -9.63 -2.02
C GLN A 152 -12.97 -10.68 -0.92
N VAL A 153 -11.74 -11.10 -0.61
CA VAL A 153 -11.47 -12.07 0.46
C VAL A 153 -11.96 -11.56 1.81
N LYS A 154 -11.74 -10.28 2.13
CA LYS A 154 -12.26 -9.65 3.36
C LYS A 154 -13.79 -9.71 3.44
N LYS A 155 -14.49 -9.56 2.32
CA LYS A 155 -15.95 -9.65 2.24
C LYS A 155 -16.48 -11.08 2.16
N ASN A 156 -15.61 -12.08 2.29
CA ASN A 156 -15.94 -13.49 2.10
C ASN A 156 -16.64 -13.76 0.76
N ARG A 157 -16.19 -13.06 -0.30
CA ARG A 157 -16.73 -13.21 -1.65
C ARG A 157 -15.80 -14.04 -2.50
N ASP A 158 -16.39 -14.90 -3.32
CA ASP A 158 -15.63 -15.57 -4.37
C ASP A 158 -15.10 -14.54 -5.39
N CYS A 159 -13.82 -14.66 -5.72
CA CYS A 159 -13.17 -13.72 -6.64
C CYS A 159 -13.65 -13.92 -8.07
N PHE A 160 -13.88 -15.15 -8.51
CA PHE A 160 -14.32 -15.43 -9.87
C PHE A 160 -15.72 -14.86 -10.11
N GLU A 161 -16.66 -15.14 -9.21
CA GLU A 161 -18.01 -14.59 -9.26
C GLU A 161 -18.03 -13.07 -9.15
N SER A 162 -17.20 -12.49 -8.26
CA SER A 162 -17.08 -11.03 -8.16
C SER A 162 -16.56 -10.39 -9.44
N LEU A 163 -15.68 -11.08 -10.19
CA LEU A 163 -15.19 -10.63 -11.48
C LEU A 163 -16.29 -10.68 -12.54
N LEU A 164 -17.01 -11.80 -12.64
CA LEU A 164 -18.11 -11.95 -13.60
C LEU A 164 -19.19 -10.89 -13.39
N ASN A 165 -19.57 -10.65 -12.13
CA ASN A 165 -20.53 -9.61 -11.77
C ASN A 165 -20.03 -8.21 -12.16
N SER A 166 -18.74 -7.93 -11.97
CA SER A 166 -18.13 -6.66 -12.37
C SER A 166 -18.16 -6.47 -13.90
N ILE A 167 -17.87 -7.53 -14.66
CA ILE A 167 -17.91 -7.53 -16.12
C ILE A 167 -19.34 -7.30 -16.60
N SER A 168 -20.31 -8.05 -16.08
CA SER A 168 -21.72 -7.91 -16.45
C SER A 168 -22.25 -6.51 -16.18
N ALA A 169 -21.86 -5.89 -15.07
CA ALA A 169 -22.27 -4.52 -14.73
C ALA A 169 -21.65 -3.46 -15.65
N HIS A 170 -20.43 -3.67 -16.16
CA HIS A 170 -19.74 -2.69 -17.02
C HIS A 170 -20.02 -2.91 -18.51
N PHE A 171 -20.32 -4.15 -18.90
CA PHE A 171 -20.62 -4.56 -20.26
C PHE A 171 -21.95 -5.34 -20.23
N PRO A 172 -23.09 -4.66 -20.00
CA PRO A 172 -24.37 -5.33 -19.95
C PRO A 172 -24.67 -5.98 -21.30
N PRO A 173 -25.30 -7.17 -21.31
CA PRO A 173 -25.72 -7.80 -22.55
C PRO A 173 -26.68 -6.85 -23.29
N LYS A 174 -26.55 -6.81 -24.62
CA LYS A 174 -27.49 -6.06 -25.45
C LYS A 174 -28.88 -6.66 -25.24
N SER A 175 -29.86 -5.81 -24.93
CA SER A 175 -31.26 -6.20 -24.96
C SER A 175 -31.64 -6.46 -26.42
N ASP A 176 -32.19 -7.63 -26.70
CA ASP A 176 -32.79 -7.96 -28.01
C ASP A 176 -34.04 -7.11 -28.29
#